data_AF-A0A1V4U488-F1
#
_entry.id   AF-A0A1V4U488-F1
#
_cell.length_a   1.000
_cell.length_b   1.000
_cell.length_c   1.000
_cell.angle_alpha   90.00
_cell.angle_beta   90.00
_cell.angle_gamma   90.00
#
_symmetry.space_group_name_H-M   'P 1'
#
loop_
_entity.id
_entity.type
_entity.pdbx_description
1 polymer ?
#
loop_
_entity_poly.entity_id
_entity_poly.type
_entity_poly.pdbx_seq_one_letter_code
_entity_poly.pdbx_strand_id
1 'polypeptide(L)'
;MAVSTFLFCDLVPAERLRWVAETLRASARTGGVPLGTTVYLTGDALYSLVDARTRDFWRMLAERDGIRIVADGDELILHGLRGFVATGSPWVTVAGSQEDAPFWQSLVSSLVSGWKGTKKAGFLLCEGPYMSRATVYMVRFLSAVQGGGLSPELYTYLDGVHTLHNGQRPSEFENIGRAIAGISASAVQAGREPWFAACSRCATARGYYQMNPGTGFCEPASAIEEIAILPLKEILSRFSGNLPIISSASGNVVPDGRREDRVPPLVVFIAHPPYCTEWTFGGLSLALAAAMGGIPTTVIFIEDGVYALHGTHEVPANDKVFNVQEMVAVTTDVPGLEYFVHGPSLDDRGIDLSPGFVTIPRLRNEDLARVLWKAENDGAASRLIFF
;
A
#
# COMPACT_ATOMS: atom_id res chain seq x y z
N MET A 1 -21.37 -6.99 -8.64
CA MET A 1 -20.99 -5.57 -8.83
C MET A 1 -19.52 -5.41 -8.50
N ALA A 2 -18.84 -4.41 -9.08
CA ALA A 2 -17.45 -4.10 -8.76
C ALA A 2 -17.34 -3.56 -7.31
N VAL A 3 -16.29 -3.96 -6.60
CA VAL A 3 -16.05 -3.60 -5.19
C VAL A 3 -14.66 -3.01 -5.04
N SER A 4 -14.56 -1.91 -4.31
CA SER A 4 -13.29 -1.29 -3.95
C SER A 4 -13.07 -1.29 -2.44
N THR A 5 -11.85 -1.58 -2.00
CA THR A 5 -11.46 -1.60 -0.60
C THR A 5 -10.15 -0.86 -0.42
N PHE A 6 -10.15 0.16 0.44
CA PHE A 6 -8.96 0.96 0.77
C PHE A 6 -8.59 0.77 2.23
N LEU A 7 -7.29 0.81 2.53
CA LEU A 7 -6.75 0.86 3.89
C LEU A 7 -5.78 2.04 3.98
N PHE A 8 -5.98 2.87 5.01
CA PHE A 8 -5.03 3.90 5.40
C PHE A 8 -4.70 3.77 6.89
N CYS A 9 -3.42 3.67 7.19
CA CYS A 9 -2.84 3.59 8.53
C CYS A 9 -2.18 4.92 8.95
N ASP A 10 -1.62 5.65 7.98
CA ASP A 10 -0.91 6.90 8.21
C ASP A 10 -1.80 8.12 7.96
N LEU A 11 -1.32 9.30 8.35
CA LEU A 11 -2.03 10.56 8.16
C LEU A 11 -2.46 10.73 6.70
N VAL A 12 -3.77 10.91 6.49
CA VAL A 12 -4.33 11.14 5.14
C VAL A 12 -4.36 12.64 4.87
N PRO A 13 -3.55 13.16 3.92
CA PRO A 13 -3.49 14.61 3.70
C PRO A 13 -4.77 15.11 3.03
N ALA A 14 -5.08 16.40 3.23
CA ALA A 14 -6.24 17.04 2.62
C ALA A 14 -6.20 17.02 1.08
N GLU A 15 -5.00 17.12 0.50
CA GLU A 15 -4.80 16.96 -0.95
C GLU A 15 -5.29 15.58 -1.41
N ARG A 16 -4.96 14.51 -0.67
CA ARG A 16 -5.41 13.14 -0.97
C ARG A 16 -6.91 13.01 -0.98
N LEU A 17 -7.56 13.48 0.07
CA LEU A 17 -9.01 13.43 0.17
C LEU A 17 -9.69 14.24 -0.93
N ARG A 18 -9.11 15.38 -1.31
CA ARG A 18 -9.64 16.22 -2.39
C ARG A 18 -9.62 15.46 -3.72
N TRP A 19 -8.47 14.97 -4.16
CA TRP A 19 -8.39 14.29 -5.45
C TRP A 19 -9.13 12.94 -5.44
N VAL A 20 -9.17 12.20 -4.32
CA VAL A 20 -10.01 10.99 -4.20
C VAL A 20 -11.49 11.35 -4.35
N ALA A 21 -11.96 12.39 -3.66
CA ALA A 21 -13.35 12.82 -3.77
C ALA A 21 -13.70 13.27 -5.19
N GLU A 22 -12.78 13.95 -5.88
CA GLU A 22 -12.96 14.45 -7.25
C GLU A 22 -12.93 13.31 -8.29
N THR A 23 -11.99 12.36 -8.18
CA THR A 23 -11.94 11.19 -9.06
C THR A 23 -13.20 10.34 -8.93
N LEU A 24 -13.72 10.14 -7.71
CA LEU A 24 -14.99 9.47 -7.48
C LEU A 24 -16.19 10.25 -8.07
N ARG A 25 -16.14 11.60 -8.12
CA ARG A 25 -17.21 12.39 -8.80
C ARG A 25 -17.16 12.20 -10.29
N ALA A 26 -15.95 12.22 -10.86
CA ALA A 26 -15.75 12.08 -12.30
C ALA A 26 -16.21 10.70 -12.80
N SER A 27 -15.89 9.64 -12.05
CA SER A 27 -16.29 8.27 -12.34
C SER A 27 -17.82 8.09 -12.46
N ALA A 28 -18.60 8.77 -11.61
CA ALA A 28 -20.06 8.74 -11.69
C ALA A 28 -20.61 9.37 -12.97
N ARG A 29 -19.93 10.38 -13.53
CA ARG A 29 -20.32 11.03 -14.78
C ARG A 29 -19.98 10.20 -16.01
N THR A 30 -18.96 9.35 -15.91
CA THR A 30 -18.53 8.47 -17.01
C THR A 30 -19.24 7.12 -17.03
N GLY A 31 -20.27 6.92 -16.19
CA GLY A 31 -21.03 5.66 -16.12
C GLY A 31 -20.29 4.48 -15.49
N GLY A 32 -19.13 4.72 -14.88
CA GLY A 32 -18.27 3.71 -14.25
C GLY A 32 -18.13 3.96 -12.75
N VAL A 33 -19.25 3.94 -12.02
CA VAL A 33 -19.25 4.04 -10.55
C VAL A 33 -18.73 2.73 -9.97
N PRO A 34 -17.74 2.74 -9.07
CA PRO A 34 -17.50 1.62 -8.18
C PRO A 34 -18.70 1.50 -7.24
N LEU A 35 -19.58 0.55 -7.53
CA LEU A 35 -20.87 0.28 -6.89
C LEU A 35 -20.75 -0.31 -5.45
N GLY A 36 -19.65 -0.02 -4.76
CA GLY A 36 -19.39 -0.39 -3.37
C GLY A 36 -17.93 -0.14 -3.00
N THR A 37 -17.64 1.04 -2.42
CA THR A 37 -16.32 1.40 -1.90
C THR A 37 -16.33 1.38 -0.38
N THR A 38 -15.43 0.63 0.24
CA THR A 38 -15.21 0.69 1.68
C THR A 38 -13.80 1.21 1.98
N VAL A 39 -13.71 2.26 2.79
CA VAL A 39 -12.45 2.84 3.24
C VAL A 39 -12.26 2.50 4.71
N TYR A 40 -11.20 1.76 5.00
CA TYR A 40 -10.79 1.38 6.34
C TYR A 40 -9.70 2.33 6.85
N LEU A 41 -9.90 2.88 8.04
CA LEU A 41 -9.01 3.82 8.70
C LEU A 41 -8.56 3.26 10.05
N THR A 42 -7.27 3.25 10.29
CA THR A 42 -6.65 2.85 11.56
C THR A 42 -5.43 3.72 11.84
N GLY A 43 -4.87 3.66 13.04
CA GLY A 43 -3.70 4.46 13.41
C GLY A 43 -3.86 5.97 13.20
N ASP A 44 -2.83 6.61 12.66
CA ASP A 44 -2.78 8.06 12.48
C ASP A 44 -3.76 8.56 11.40
N ALA A 45 -4.22 7.68 10.51
CA ALA A 45 -5.28 8.01 9.57
C ALA A 45 -6.56 8.48 10.29
N LEU A 46 -6.81 8.01 11.52
CA LEU A 46 -7.99 8.37 12.31
C LEU A 46 -8.03 9.85 12.67
N TYR A 47 -6.89 10.53 12.79
CA TYR A 47 -6.88 11.98 13.06
C TYR A 47 -7.56 12.77 11.93
N SER A 48 -7.56 12.25 10.70
CA SER A 48 -8.25 12.89 9.58
C SER A 48 -9.78 12.95 9.74
N LEU A 49 -10.37 12.16 10.66
CA LEU A 49 -11.80 12.21 10.95
C LEU A 49 -12.20 13.39 11.86
N VAL A 50 -11.23 13.96 12.59
CA VAL A 50 -11.47 15.04 13.56
C VAL A 50 -10.78 16.36 13.16
N ASP A 51 -9.76 16.30 12.32
CA ASP A 51 -9.05 17.49 11.82
C ASP A 51 -9.96 18.33 10.92
N ALA A 52 -10.07 19.63 11.23
CA ALA A 52 -10.92 20.57 10.52
C ALA A 52 -10.56 20.71 9.02
N ARG A 53 -9.31 20.41 8.64
CA ARG A 53 -8.84 20.49 7.24
C ARG A 53 -9.32 19.32 6.38
N THR A 54 -9.68 18.19 7.00
CA THR A 54 -9.93 16.91 6.32
C THR A 54 -11.32 16.34 6.58
N ARG A 55 -11.90 16.60 7.76
CA ARG A 55 -13.20 16.07 8.19
C ARG A 55 -14.34 16.34 7.20
N ASP A 56 -14.40 17.56 6.64
CA ASP A 56 -15.44 17.92 5.69
C ASP A 56 -15.34 17.12 4.38
N PHE A 57 -14.12 16.78 3.94
CA PHE A 57 -13.95 15.91 2.77
C PHE A 57 -14.47 14.51 3.05
N TRP A 58 -14.21 13.95 4.23
CA TRP A 58 -14.75 12.65 4.59
C TRP A 58 -16.28 12.65 4.72
N ARG A 59 -16.88 13.68 5.32
CA ARG A 59 -18.34 13.83 5.34
C ARG A 59 -18.92 13.83 3.93
N MET A 60 -18.36 14.64 3.03
CA MET A 60 -18.80 14.69 1.63
C MET A 60 -18.59 13.37 0.87
N LEU A 61 -17.61 12.56 1.27
CA LEU A 61 -17.40 11.22 0.72
C LEU A 61 -18.46 10.24 1.24
N ALA A 62 -18.72 10.24 2.55
CA ALA A 62 -19.68 9.35 3.19
C ALA A 62 -21.15 9.60 2.80
N GLU A 63 -21.49 10.84 2.43
CA GLU A 63 -22.82 11.19 1.93
C GLU A 63 -23.13 10.59 0.55
N ARG A 64 -22.17 9.96 -0.11
CA ARG A 64 -22.39 9.33 -1.42
C ARG A 64 -22.85 7.89 -1.29
N ASP A 65 -23.80 7.53 -2.15
CA ASP A 65 -24.27 6.16 -2.30
C ASP A 65 -23.11 5.21 -2.62
N GLY A 66 -23.05 4.11 -1.87
CA GLY A 66 -22.05 3.07 -2.06
C GLY A 66 -20.70 3.34 -1.42
N ILE A 67 -20.48 4.47 -0.73
CA ILE A 67 -19.25 4.70 0.05
C ILE A 67 -19.51 4.41 1.53
N ARG A 68 -18.66 3.57 2.11
CA ARG A 68 -18.63 3.30 3.56
C ARG A 68 -17.27 3.65 4.12
N ILE A 69 -17.25 4.34 5.26
CA ILE A 69 -16.03 4.63 6.02
C ILE A 69 -16.10 3.83 7.32
N VAL A 70 -15.07 3.02 7.54
CA VAL A 70 -14.93 2.17 8.73
C VAL A 70 -13.69 2.59 9.51
N ALA A 71 -13.85 2.94 10.77
CA ALA A 71 -12.77 3.35 11.66
C ALA A 71 -12.46 2.26 12.69
N ASP A 72 -11.18 2.03 12.95
CA ASP A 72 -10.70 1.10 13.98
C ASP A 72 -11.03 1.64 15.38
N GLY A 73 -12.00 0.99 16.03
CA GLY A 73 -12.51 1.36 17.34
C GLY A 73 -11.50 1.19 18.46
N ASP A 74 -10.56 0.25 18.35
CA ASP A 74 -9.54 0.02 19.36
C ASP A 74 -8.45 1.11 19.28
N GLU A 75 -8.03 1.48 18.06
CA GLU A 75 -7.10 2.60 17.85
C GLU A 75 -7.76 3.96 18.14
N LEU A 76 -9.07 4.12 17.89
CA LEU A 76 -9.82 5.31 18.33
C LEU A 76 -9.81 5.49 19.86
N ILE A 77 -9.84 4.38 20.61
CA ILE A 77 -9.70 4.42 22.08
C ILE A 77 -8.27 4.79 22.43
N LEU A 78 -7.27 4.14 21.80
CA LEU A 78 -5.85 4.39 22.06
C LEU A 78 -5.49 5.87 21.85
N HIS A 79 -6.00 6.50 20.79
CA HIS A 79 -5.75 7.90 20.47
C HIS A 79 -6.66 8.89 21.22
N GLY A 80 -7.60 8.42 22.04
CA GLY A 80 -8.57 9.30 22.73
C GLY A 80 -9.56 9.99 21.80
N LEU A 81 -9.78 9.45 20.59
CA LEU A 81 -10.62 10.04 19.55
C LEU A 81 -12.06 9.50 19.55
N ARG A 82 -12.33 8.38 20.22
CA ARG A 82 -13.63 7.69 20.18
C ARG A 82 -14.83 8.61 20.42
N GLY A 83 -14.78 9.43 21.48
CA GLY A 83 -15.89 10.36 21.80
C GLY A 83 -16.10 11.45 20.74
N PHE A 84 -15.01 11.97 20.18
CA PHE A 84 -15.07 12.97 19.10
C PHE A 84 -15.66 12.39 17.82
N VAL A 85 -15.27 11.17 17.44
CA VAL A 85 -15.83 10.50 16.25
C VAL A 85 -17.29 10.12 16.47
N ALA A 86 -17.66 9.58 17.63
CA ALA A 86 -19.04 9.19 17.93
C ALA A 86 -20.04 10.36 17.84
N THR A 87 -19.64 11.56 18.30
CA THR A 87 -20.48 12.76 18.29
C THR A 87 -20.35 13.57 16.99
N GLY A 88 -19.15 13.63 16.42
CA GLY A 88 -18.82 14.52 15.31
C GLY A 88 -18.91 13.88 13.93
N SER A 89 -18.85 12.55 13.84
CA SER A 89 -18.76 11.85 12.56
C SER A 89 -19.74 10.66 12.53
N PRO A 90 -21.06 10.91 12.65
CA PRO A 90 -22.08 9.85 12.68
C PRO A 90 -22.17 9.02 11.39
N TRP A 91 -21.53 9.50 10.32
CA TRP A 91 -21.40 8.81 9.03
C TRP A 91 -20.24 7.80 8.98
N VAL A 92 -19.45 7.69 10.06
CA VAL A 92 -18.41 6.68 10.22
C VAL A 92 -18.97 5.46 10.94
N THR A 93 -18.75 4.27 10.39
CA THR A 93 -18.94 3.02 11.14
C THR A 93 -17.71 2.77 11.98
N VAL A 94 -17.86 2.66 13.30
CA VAL A 94 -16.75 2.24 14.18
C VAL A 94 -16.78 0.72 14.28
N ALA A 95 -15.68 0.05 13.96
CA ALA A 95 -15.54 -1.40 14.08
C ALA A 95 -14.51 -1.75 15.14
N GLY A 96 -14.82 -2.68 16.05
CA GLY A 96 -14.01 -2.93 17.25
C GLY A 96 -14.55 -2.20 18.48
N SER A 97 -14.08 -2.63 19.66
CA SER A 97 -14.65 -2.46 21.01
C SER A 97 -15.92 -3.29 21.32
N GLN A 98 -15.70 -4.43 22.00
CA GLN A 98 -16.62 -5.32 22.75
C GLN A 98 -18.00 -5.75 22.19
N GLU A 99 -18.66 -5.01 21.30
CA GLU A 99 -20.01 -5.33 20.77
C GLU A 99 -20.02 -5.52 19.23
N ASP A 100 -19.05 -4.95 18.51
CA ASP A 100 -18.97 -5.01 17.05
C ASP A 100 -17.97 -6.05 16.53
N ALA A 101 -18.16 -6.49 15.28
CA ALA A 101 -17.17 -7.32 14.59
C ALA A 101 -15.80 -6.62 14.60
N PRO A 102 -14.69 -7.31 14.93
CA PRO A 102 -13.43 -6.62 15.09
C PRO A 102 -12.88 -6.11 13.73
N PHE A 103 -12.25 -4.94 13.76
CA PHE A 103 -11.89 -4.15 12.58
C PHE A 103 -11.18 -4.96 11.49
N TRP A 104 -10.14 -5.70 11.87
CA TRP A 104 -9.32 -6.49 10.96
C TRP A 104 -10.09 -7.66 10.33
N GLN A 105 -11.00 -8.30 11.07
CA GLN A 105 -11.89 -9.33 10.54
C GLN A 105 -12.88 -8.74 9.54
N SER A 106 -13.41 -7.53 9.78
CA SER A 106 -14.25 -6.82 8.82
C SER A 106 -13.50 -6.54 7.52
N LEU A 107 -12.27 -6.00 7.63
CA LEU A 107 -11.41 -5.74 6.47
C LEU A 107 -11.15 -7.01 5.65
N VAL A 108 -10.72 -8.10 6.30
CA VAL A 108 -10.48 -9.39 5.65
C VAL A 108 -11.76 -9.92 4.99
N SER A 109 -12.91 -9.79 5.65
CA SER A 109 -14.20 -10.22 5.09
C SER A 109 -14.56 -9.43 3.82
N SER A 110 -14.35 -8.11 3.81
CA SER A 110 -14.53 -7.28 2.61
C SER A 110 -13.61 -7.71 1.48
N LEU A 111 -12.33 -7.95 1.77
CA LEU A 111 -11.35 -8.40 0.77
C LEU A 111 -11.72 -9.77 0.20
N VAL A 112 -12.14 -10.73 1.03
CA VAL A 112 -12.58 -12.07 0.58
C VAL A 112 -13.84 -11.98 -0.29
N SER A 113 -14.78 -11.11 0.07
CA SER A 113 -16.00 -10.89 -0.71
C SER A 113 -15.70 -10.30 -2.09
N GLY A 114 -14.72 -9.40 -2.18
CA GLY A 114 -14.26 -8.83 -3.46
C GLY A 114 -13.45 -9.86 -4.27
N TRP A 115 -12.41 -10.42 -3.68
CA TRP A 115 -11.50 -11.40 -4.27
C TRP A 115 -12.07 -12.82 -4.14
N LYS A 116 -13.25 -13.06 -4.72
CA LYS A 116 -13.94 -14.36 -4.66
C LYS A 116 -13.01 -15.52 -5.03
N GLY A 117 -13.09 -16.59 -4.24
CA GLY A 117 -12.29 -17.79 -4.43
C GLY A 117 -10.83 -17.68 -3.96
N THR A 118 -10.40 -16.51 -3.45
CA THR A 118 -9.05 -16.38 -2.93
C THR A 118 -8.85 -17.27 -1.70
N LYS A 119 -7.65 -17.86 -1.61
CA LYS A 119 -7.22 -18.70 -0.47
C LYS A 119 -6.11 -18.04 0.34
N LYS A 120 -5.67 -16.85 -0.08
CA LYS A 120 -4.49 -16.16 0.45
C LYS A 120 -4.77 -14.67 0.55
N ALA A 121 -4.07 -13.98 1.43
CA ALA A 121 -4.09 -12.52 1.47
C ALA A 121 -2.73 -12.02 1.96
N GLY A 122 -2.22 -10.98 1.30
CA GLY A 122 -0.87 -10.48 1.49
C GLY A 122 -0.80 -9.09 2.11
N PHE A 123 0.25 -8.84 2.90
CA PHE A 123 0.60 -7.52 3.38
C PHE A 123 2.00 -7.13 2.88
N LEU A 124 2.10 -6.04 2.13
CA LEU A 124 3.36 -5.38 1.78
C LEU A 124 3.71 -4.37 2.89
N LEU A 125 4.75 -4.69 3.65
CA LEU A 125 5.27 -3.84 4.72
C LEU A 125 6.51 -3.10 4.23
N CYS A 126 6.47 -1.77 4.27
CA CYS A 126 7.57 -0.91 3.86
C CYS A 126 8.27 -0.25 5.06
N GLU A 127 7.60 -0.17 6.21
CA GLU A 127 8.06 0.50 7.42
C GLU A 127 8.63 -0.48 8.46
N GLY A 128 9.69 -0.04 9.15
CA GLY A 128 10.30 -0.81 10.24
C GLY A 128 9.48 -0.85 11.52
N PRO A 129 9.72 -1.83 12.41
CA PRO A 129 9.02 -1.94 13.68
C PRO A 129 9.46 -0.86 14.67
N TYR A 130 8.61 -0.60 15.68
CA TYR A 130 8.86 0.22 16.87
C TYR A 130 8.95 1.74 16.66
N MET A 131 9.37 2.22 15.49
CA MET A 131 9.18 3.63 15.10
C MET A 131 7.85 3.86 14.38
N SER A 132 7.29 2.81 13.78
CA SER A 132 5.96 2.81 13.17
C SER A 132 5.10 1.68 13.73
N ARG A 133 3.82 1.98 13.96
CA ARG A 133 2.79 0.98 14.29
C ARG A 133 2.32 0.18 13.07
N ALA A 134 2.79 0.48 11.85
CA ALA A 134 2.47 -0.29 10.65
C ALA A 134 2.74 -1.80 10.82
N THR A 135 3.77 -2.14 11.60
CA THR A 135 4.10 -3.54 11.93
C THR A 135 3.09 -4.21 12.86
N VAL A 136 2.47 -3.47 13.77
CA VAL A 136 1.35 -3.95 14.59
C VAL A 136 0.14 -4.20 13.69
N TYR A 137 -0.20 -3.26 12.82
CA TYR A 137 -1.32 -3.39 11.88
C TYR A 137 -1.14 -4.58 10.94
N MET A 138 0.08 -4.80 10.44
CA MET A 138 0.46 -5.98 9.69
C MET A 138 0.19 -7.27 10.49
N VAL A 139 0.64 -7.35 11.75
CA VAL A 139 0.40 -8.53 12.62
C VAL A 139 -1.10 -8.77 12.82
N ARG A 140 -1.89 -7.72 13.09
CA ARG A 140 -3.34 -7.84 13.27
C ARG A 140 -4.03 -8.30 11.99
N PHE A 141 -3.64 -7.76 10.83
CA PHE A 141 -4.13 -8.21 9.54
C PHE A 141 -3.80 -9.68 9.29
N LEU A 142 -2.54 -10.10 9.41
CA LEU A 142 -2.14 -11.49 9.16
C LEU A 142 -2.82 -12.47 10.12
N SER A 143 -3.01 -12.07 11.38
CA SER A 143 -3.80 -12.84 12.35
C SER A 143 -5.27 -12.94 11.93
N ALA A 144 -5.89 -11.87 11.43
CA ALA A 144 -7.26 -11.91 10.91
C ALA A 144 -7.38 -12.75 9.62
N VAL A 145 -6.37 -12.73 8.75
CA VAL A 145 -6.31 -13.59 7.54
C VAL A 145 -6.26 -15.06 7.95
N GLN A 146 -5.43 -15.41 8.93
CA GLN A 146 -5.37 -16.75 9.49
C GLN A 146 -6.71 -17.10 10.18
N GLY A 147 -7.28 -16.22 10.99
CA GLY A 147 -8.58 -16.46 11.63
C GLY A 147 -9.73 -16.65 10.63
N GLY A 148 -9.65 -15.97 9.48
CA GLY A 148 -10.64 -16.04 8.40
C GLY A 148 -10.55 -17.26 7.50
N GLY A 149 -9.59 -18.17 7.71
CA GLY A 149 -9.49 -19.38 6.88
C GLY A 149 -8.41 -19.36 5.79
N LEU A 150 -7.66 -18.27 5.63
CA LEU A 150 -6.75 -18.04 4.51
C LEU A 150 -5.29 -18.29 4.91
N SER A 151 -4.43 -18.50 3.91
CA SER A 151 -2.98 -18.46 4.06
C SER A 151 -2.48 -17.01 4.13
N PRO A 152 -1.82 -16.59 5.22
CA PRO A 152 -1.22 -15.26 5.32
C PRO A 152 0.05 -15.16 4.48
N GLU A 153 0.21 -14.05 3.76
CA GLU A 153 1.47 -13.69 3.09
C GLU A 153 2.02 -12.36 3.60
N LEU A 154 3.35 -12.28 3.80
CA LEU A 154 4.06 -11.09 4.25
C LEU A 154 5.19 -10.79 3.28
N TYR A 155 5.19 -9.57 2.76
CA TYR A 155 6.21 -9.06 1.86
C TYR A 155 6.90 -7.89 2.55
N THR A 156 8.13 -8.08 3.01
CA THR A 156 8.89 -6.99 3.64
C THR A 156 9.83 -6.35 2.62
N TYR A 157 9.70 -5.03 2.50
CA TYR A 157 10.43 -4.19 1.54
C TYR A 157 10.87 -2.90 2.25
N LEU A 158 11.86 -2.19 1.72
CA LEU A 158 12.44 -1.00 2.37
C LEU A 158 12.79 -1.28 3.85
N ASP A 159 12.35 -0.44 4.79
CA ASP A 159 12.58 -0.61 6.23
C ASP A 159 11.74 -1.73 6.84
N GLY A 160 10.73 -2.24 6.13
CA GLY A 160 9.95 -3.40 6.55
C GLY A 160 10.81 -4.62 6.83
N VAL A 161 11.97 -4.74 6.19
CA VAL A 161 12.90 -5.87 6.46
C VAL A 161 13.41 -5.88 7.90
N HIS A 162 13.36 -4.77 8.65
CA HIS A 162 13.77 -4.77 10.05
C HIS A 162 12.90 -5.70 10.94
N THR A 163 11.70 -6.10 10.50
CA THR A 163 10.88 -7.07 11.24
C THR A 163 11.50 -8.46 11.32
N LEU A 164 12.43 -8.78 10.42
CA LEU A 164 13.10 -10.08 10.41
C LEU A 164 14.19 -10.20 11.49
N HIS A 165 14.56 -9.11 12.17
CA HIS A 165 15.63 -9.15 13.17
C HIS A 165 15.34 -10.16 14.30
N ASN A 166 16.23 -11.14 14.48
CA ASN A 166 16.22 -12.04 15.61
C ASN A 166 16.74 -11.33 16.86
N GLY A 167 16.13 -11.59 18.02
CA GLY A 167 16.55 -11.01 19.29
C GLY A 167 15.92 -9.65 19.60
N GLN A 168 14.85 -9.27 18.90
CA GLN A 168 14.01 -8.12 19.28
C GLN A 168 13.62 -8.22 20.77
N ARG A 169 13.82 -7.13 21.52
CA ARG A 169 13.50 -7.02 22.96
C ARG A 169 12.81 -5.68 23.27
N PRO A 170 11.65 -5.39 22.65
CA PRO A 170 10.92 -4.17 23.00
C PRO A 170 10.45 -4.22 24.46
N SER A 171 10.55 -3.09 25.16
CA SER A 171 10.00 -2.88 26.51
C SER A 171 8.54 -2.40 26.48
N GLU A 172 8.22 -1.56 25.51
CA GLU A 172 6.96 -0.80 25.43
C GLU A 172 6.00 -1.32 24.35
N PHE A 173 6.48 -2.20 23.47
CA PHE A 173 5.75 -2.68 22.30
C PHE A 173 5.69 -4.20 22.26
N GLU A 174 4.71 -4.75 21.52
CA GLU A 174 4.67 -6.18 21.28
C GLU A 174 5.89 -6.63 20.46
N ASN A 175 6.37 -7.83 20.72
CA ASN A 175 7.51 -8.38 20.00
C ASN A 175 7.06 -8.88 18.62
N ILE A 176 7.35 -8.09 17.58
CA ILE A 176 6.89 -8.34 16.20
C ILE A 176 7.45 -9.66 15.66
N GLY A 177 8.73 -9.96 15.89
CA GLY A 177 9.33 -11.23 15.48
C GLY A 177 8.61 -12.45 16.09
N ARG A 178 8.29 -12.40 17.39
CA ARG A 178 7.51 -13.47 18.06
C ARG A 178 6.09 -13.57 17.54
N ALA A 179 5.44 -12.45 17.23
CA ALA A 179 4.09 -12.45 16.68
C ALA A 179 4.06 -13.11 15.29
N ILE A 180 5.03 -12.81 14.42
CA ILE A 180 5.19 -13.44 13.10
C ILE A 180 5.40 -14.95 13.25
N ALA A 181 6.29 -15.37 14.14
CA ALA A 181 6.53 -16.79 14.43
C ALA A 181 5.26 -17.51 14.90
N GLY A 182 4.50 -16.89 15.81
CA GLY A 182 3.23 -17.41 16.31
C GLY A 182 2.17 -17.57 15.20
N ILE A 183 2.06 -16.58 14.30
CA ILE A 183 1.14 -16.64 13.15
C ILE A 183 1.55 -17.75 12.19
N SER A 184 2.86 -17.87 11.89
CA SER A 184 3.39 -18.93 11.04
C SER A 184 3.02 -20.32 11.59
N ALA A 185 3.35 -20.58 12.85
CA ALA A 185 3.06 -21.85 13.52
C ALA A 185 1.55 -22.15 13.55
N SER A 186 0.72 -21.15 13.85
CA SER A 186 -0.74 -21.30 13.89
C SER A 186 -1.34 -21.58 12.51
N ALA A 187 -0.77 -21.00 11.44
CA ALA A 187 -1.18 -21.28 10.07
C ALA A 187 -0.83 -22.72 9.65
N VAL A 188 0.40 -23.16 9.96
CA VAL A 188 0.86 -24.54 9.68
C VAL A 188 0.01 -25.56 10.44
N GLN A 189 -0.27 -25.33 11.72
CA GLN A 189 -1.13 -26.21 12.52
C GLN A 189 -2.55 -26.33 11.95
N ALA A 190 -3.07 -25.25 11.36
CA ALA A 190 -4.36 -25.23 10.68
C ALA A 190 -4.32 -25.83 9.25
N GLY A 191 -3.21 -26.46 8.84
CA GLY A 191 -3.04 -27.06 7.52
C GLY A 191 -2.90 -26.02 6.39
N ARG A 192 -2.45 -24.80 6.71
CA ARG A 192 -2.24 -23.71 5.75
C ARG A 192 -0.75 -23.45 5.58
N GLU A 193 -0.41 -22.92 4.42
CA GLU A 193 0.97 -22.56 4.07
C GLU A 193 1.14 -21.05 4.20
N PRO A 194 1.73 -20.54 5.31
CA PRO A 194 2.14 -19.14 5.39
C PRO A 194 3.32 -18.89 4.44
N TRP A 195 3.39 -17.70 3.85
CA TRP A 195 4.51 -17.33 2.97
C TRP A 195 5.05 -15.95 3.33
N PHE A 196 6.19 -15.90 4.01
CA PHE A 196 6.79 -14.65 4.46
C PHE A 196 8.17 -14.46 3.85
N ALA A 197 8.40 -13.30 3.24
CA ALA A 197 9.66 -13.00 2.60
C ALA A 197 10.14 -11.56 2.80
N ALA A 198 11.45 -11.38 2.71
CA ALA A 198 12.13 -10.10 2.74
C ALA A 198 12.93 -9.87 1.47
N CYS A 199 12.84 -8.66 0.93
CA CYS A 199 13.61 -8.29 -0.25
C CYS A 199 15.11 -8.36 0.04
N SER A 200 15.84 -9.21 -0.68
CA SER A 200 17.27 -9.45 -0.47
C SER A 200 18.13 -8.19 -0.61
N ARG A 201 17.79 -7.28 -1.53
CA ARG A 201 18.48 -5.99 -1.69
C ARG A 201 18.35 -5.13 -0.42
N CYS A 202 17.13 -4.97 0.08
CA CYS A 202 16.85 -4.17 1.27
C CYS A 202 17.43 -4.83 2.53
N ALA A 203 17.31 -6.15 2.65
CA ALA A 203 17.87 -6.93 3.75
C ALA A 203 19.41 -6.83 3.79
N THR A 204 20.08 -6.91 2.63
CA THR A 204 21.53 -6.74 2.52
C THR A 204 21.95 -5.34 2.95
N ALA A 205 21.27 -4.30 2.43
CA ALA A 205 21.56 -2.90 2.77
C ALA A 205 21.38 -2.59 4.26
N ARG A 206 20.50 -3.32 4.95
CA ARG A 206 20.22 -3.17 6.40
C ARG A 206 20.96 -4.19 7.28
N GLY A 207 21.85 -4.99 6.70
CA GLY A 207 22.75 -5.88 7.43
C GLY A 207 22.20 -7.27 7.81
N TYR A 208 21.09 -7.69 7.20
CA TYR A 208 20.45 -8.98 7.46
C TYR A 208 20.87 -10.11 6.52
N TYR A 209 21.65 -9.78 5.49
CA TYR A 209 22.23 -10.74 4.57
C TYR A 209 23.70 -10.36 4.39
N GLN A 210 24.60 -11.18 4.92
CA GLN A 210 26.01 -10.84 5.06
C GLN A 210 26.89 -11.95 4.49
N MET A 211 28.05 -11.56 3.94
CA MET A 211 29.06 -12.52 3.51
C MET A 211 29.60 -13.27 4.73
N ASN A 212 29.39 -14.59 4.77
CA ASN A 212 29.99 -15.45 5.78
C ASN A 212 31.48 -15.62 5.45
N PRO A 213 32.42 -15.16 6.31
CA PRO A 213 33.86 -15.24 6.02
C PRO A 213 34.38 -16.68 5.92
N GLY A 214 33.70 -17.64 6.54
CA GLY A 214 34.08 -19.06 6.52
C GLY A 214 33.63 -19.80 5.27
N THR A 215 32.48 -19.42 4.69
CA THR A 215 31.94 -20.08 3.49
C THR A 215 32.17 -19.28 2.21
N GLY A 216 32.41 -17.97 2.32
CA GLY A 216 32.52 -17.06 1.17
C GLY A 216 31.18 -16.80 0.46
N PHE A 217 30.06 -17.21 1.07
CA PHE A 217 28.71 -16.99 0.54
C PHE A 217 27.96 -15.96 1.41
N CYS A 218 27.08 -15.18 0.79
CA CYS A 218 26.15 -14.35 1.54
C CYS A 218 25.06 -15.23 2.16
N GLU A 219 24.84 -15.08 3.46
CA GLU A 219 23.91 -15.89 4.25
C GLU A 219 23.05 -14.95 5.14
N PRO A 220 21.82 -15.36 5.52
CA PRO A 220 21.02 -14.62 6.49
C PRO A 220 21.76 -14.47 7.83
N ALA A 221 21.77 -13.26 8.38
CA ALA A 221 22.42 -12.93 9.65
C ALA A 221 21.44 -12.22 10.58
N SER A 222 21.39 -12.65 11.85
CA SER A 222 20.47 -12.08 12.86
C SER A 222 19.02 -12.02 12.38
N ALA A 223 18.59 -13.05 11.65
CA ALA A 223 17.27 -13.16 11.05
C ALA A 223 16.43 -14.26 11.73
N ILE A 224 15.13 -14.04 11.87
CA ILE A 224 14.18 -15.11 12.25
C ILE A 224 14.01 -16.08 11.06
N GLU A 225 13.74 -17.34 11.35
CA GLU A 225 13.69 -18.40 10.33
C GLU A 225 12.42 -18.33 9.48
N GLU A 226 11.36 -17.72 9.99
CA GLU A 226 10.05 -17.68 9.35
C GLU A 226 10.01 -16.75 8.13
N ILE A 227 10.96 -15.82 7.97
CA ILE A 227 11.01 -14.89 6.84
C ILE A 227 12.19 -15.25 5.94
N ALA A 228 11.88 -15.73 4.74
CA ALA A 228 12.89 -16.03 3.74
C ALA A 228 13.44 -14.74 3.09
N ILE A 229 14.75 -14.59 2.99
CA ILE A 229 15.36 -13.47 2.26
C ILE A 229 15.44 -13.84 0.77
N LEU A 230 14.64 -13.17 -0.07
CA LEU A 230 14.45 -13.51 -1.49
C LEU A 230 14.63 -12.29 -2.41
N PRO A 231 15.08 -12.49 -3.67
CA PRO A 231 15.06 -11.45 -4.69
C PRO A 231 13.67 -10.82 -4.86
N LEU A 232 13.61 -9.51 -5.13
CA LEU A 232 12.34 -8.79 -5.32
C LEU A 232 11.45 -9.42 -6.40
N LYS A 233 12.04 -9.96 -7.47
CA LYS A 233 11.31 -10.67 -8.54
C LYS A 233 10.51 -11.87 -8.03
N GLU A 234 10.99 -12.57 -7.00
CA GLU A 234 10.32 -13.75 -6.44
C GLU A 234 9.15 -13.32 -5.57
N ILE A 235 9.31 -12.24 -4.80
CA ILE A 235 8.21 -11.60 -4.07
C ILE A 235 7.13 -11.13 -5.06
N LEU A 236 7.51 -10.43 -6.13
CA LEU A 236 6.58 -9.91 -7.12
C LEU A 236 5.90 -11.02 -7.94
N SER A 237 6.50 -12.21 -8.06
CA SER A 237 5.81 -13.35 -8.67
C SER A 237 4.49 -13.70 -7.96
N ARG A 238 4.39 -13.39 -6.65
CA ARG A 238 3.15 -13.55 -5.87
C ARG A 238 2.07 -12.54 -6.28
N PHE A 239 2.47 -11.34 -6.69
CA PHE A 239 1.54 -10.28 -7.11
C PHE A 239 0.78 -10.67 -8.37
N SER A 240 1.33 -11.55 -9.22
CA SER A 240 0.60 -12.07 -10.37
C SER A 240 -0.59 -12.97 -10.01
N GLY A 241 -0.69 -13.42 -8.76
CA GLY A 241 -1.71 -14.34 -8.28
C GLY A 241 -3.07 -13.71 -7.97
N ASN A 242 -4.06 -14.57 -7.76
CA ASN A 242 -5.41 -14.19 -7.32
C ASN A 242 -5.50 -14.01 -5.79
N LEU A 243 -4.95 -12.91 -5.29
CA LEU A 243 -5.06 -12.53 -3.88
C LEU A 243 -5.10 -11.01 -3.66
N PRO A 244 -5.85 -10.53 -2.66
CA PRO A 244 -5.70 -9.16 -2.19
C PRO A 244 -4.30 -8.98 -1.63
N ILE A 245 -3.67 -7.86 -1.97
CA ILE A 245 -2.43 -7.40 -1.34
C ILE A 245 -2.70 -5.98 -0.87
N ILE A 246 -2.42 -5.72 0.39
CA ILE A 246 -2.57 -4.41 1.02
C ILE A 246 -1.25 -3.94 1.61
N SER A 247 -1.16 -2.66 1.92
CA SER A 247 -0.06 -1.99 2.62
C SER A 247 -0.62 -0.95 3.59
N SER A 248 0.23 -0.25 4.33
CA SER A 248 -0.13 0.84 5.26
C SER A 248 -0.97 1.94 4.58
N ALA A 249 -0.72 2.20 3.31
CA ALA A 249 -1.59 2.99 2.44
C ALA A 249 -1.79 2.24 1.11
N SER A 250 -3.01 1.76 0.88
CA SER A 250 -3.31 0.94 -0.30
C SER A 250 -4.79 0.89 -0.67
N GLY A 251 -5.07 0.40 -1.87
CA GLY A 251 -6.42 0.14 -2.38
C GLY A 251 -6.46 -1.11 -3.24
N ASN A 252 -7.62 -1.75 -3.30
CA ASN A 252 -7.91 -2.85 -4.21
C ASN A 252 -9.23 -2.54 -4.93
N VAL A 253 -9.25 -2.77 -6.24
CA VAL A 253 -10.42 -2.57 -7.10
C VAL A 253 -10.72 -3.90 -7.78
N VAL A 254 -11.90 -4.45 -7.55
CA VAL A 254 -12.26 -5.76 -8.10
C VAL A 254 -13.53 -5.65 -8.93
N PRO A 255 -13.48 -5.89 -10.26
CA PRO A 255 -14.67 -5.83 -11.12
C PRO A 255 -15.68 -6.94 -10.83
N ASP A 256 -16.94 -6.69 -11.22
CA ASP A 256 -17.92 -7.76 -11.33
C ASP A 256 -17.58 -8.71 -12.48
N GLY A 257 -17.80 -10.01 -12.31
CA GLY A 257 -17.49 -10.98 -13.38
C GLY A 257 -16.00 -11.03 -13.74
N ARG A 258 -15.12 -10.76 -12.76
CA ARG A 258 -13.68 -10.78 -12.93
C ARG A 258 -13.19 -11.99 -13.71
N ARG A 259 -12.26 -11.72 -14.61
CA ARG A 259 -11.50 -12.70 -15.39
C ARG A 259 -10.32 -13.22 -14.58
N GLU A 260 -10.39 -14.47 -14.14
CA GLU A 260 -9.33 -15.12 -13.35
C GLU A 260 -8.04 -15.35 -14.14
N ASP A 261 -8.11 -15.36 -15.47
CA ASP A 261 -6.98 -15.53 -16.38
C ASP A 261 -6.10 -14.27 -16.52
N ARG A 262 -6.58 -13.12 -16.01
CA ARG A 262 -5.86 -11.85 -16.13
C ARG A 262 -5.03 -11.56 -14.88
N VAL A 263 -3.75 -11.25 -15.12
CA VAL A 263 -2.83 -10.73 -14.11
C VAL A 263 -3.37 -9.39 -13.58
N PRO A 264 -3.60 -9.23 -12.26
CA PRO A 264 -4.11 -7.98 -11.75
C PRO A 264 -3.05 -6.86 -11.88
N PRO A 265 -3.31 -5.76 -12.60
CA PRO A 265 -2.39 -4.63 -12.70
C PRO A 265 -2.02 -4.01 -11.35
N LEU A 266 -0.87 -3.34 -11.35
CA LEU A 266 -0.35 -2.58 -10.22
C LEU A 266 -0.34 -1.09 -10.55
N VAL A 267 -0.94 -0.28 -9.69
CA VAL A 267 -0.87 1.19 -9.73
C VAL A 267 -0.03 1.65 -8.54
N VAL A 268 1.13 2.24 -8.84
CA VAL A 268 2.07 2.77 -7.85
C VAL A 268 1.93 4.28 -7.82
N PHE A 269 1.40 4.81 -6.72
CA PHE A 269 1.39 6.25 -6.47
C PHE A 269 2.70 6.65 -5.84
N ILE A 270 3.42 7.58 -6.45
CA ILE A 270 4.57 8.25 -5.84
C ILE A 270 4.03 9.54 -5.25
N ALA A 271 3.87 9.57 -3.93
CA ALA A 271 3.28 10.66 -3.16
C ALA A 271 4.32 11.45 -2.32
N HIS A 272 5.47 10.83 -2.04
CA HIS A 272 6.56 11.47 -1.29
C HIS A 272 7.58 12.16 -2.20
N PRO A 273 8.21 13.25 -1.72
CA PRO A 273 9.26 13.94 -2.46
C PRO A 273 10.52 13.07 -2.58
N PRO A 274 11.34 13.28 -3.62
CA PRO A 274 12.54 12.48 -3.85
C PRO A 274 13.66 12.78 -2.83
N TYR A 275 14.60 11.85 -2.71
CA TYR A 275 15.91 11.95 -2.01
C TYR A 275 15.93 12.02 -0.48
N CYS A 276 14.89 12.54 0.18
CA CYS A 276 14.88 12.59 1.65
C CYS A 276 14.71 11.19 2.28
N THR A 277 13.96 10.32 1.60
CA THR A 277 13.66 8.95 2.04
C THR A 277 13.74 8.00 0.85
N GLU A 278 13.78 6.69 1.12
CA GLU A 278 13.82 5.65 0.07
C GLU A 278 12.44 5.44 -0.60
N TRP A 279 11.39 6.15 -0.18
CA TRP A 279 10.00 5.98 -0.64
C TRP A 279 9.84 6.09 -2.16
N THR A 280 10.24 7.22 -2.75
CA THR A 280 10.18 7.46 -4.22
C THR A 280 11.01 6.41 -4.98
N PHE A 281 12.25 6.17 -4.54
CA PHE A 281 13.16 5.23 -5.22
C PHE A 281 12.67 3.78 -5.10
N GLY A 282 12.11 3.42 -3.94
CA GLY A 282 11.50 2.14 -3.64
C GLY A 282 10.28 1.88 -4.51
N GLY A 283 9.37 2.85 -4.60
CA GLY A 283 8.18 2.78 -5.44
C GLY A 283 8.54 2.57 -6.92
N LEU A 284 9.50 3.36 -7.44
CA LEU A 284 9.97 3.21 -8.82
C LEU A 284 10.68 1.87 -9.06
N SER A 285 11.52 1.42 -8.12
CA SER A 285 12.19 0.12 -8.20
C SER A 285 11.19 -1.04 -8.22
N LEU A 286 10.16 -0.96 -7.38
CA LEU A 286 9.10 -1.97 -7.30
C LEU A 286 8.26 -1.97 -8.58
N ALA A 287 7.89 -0.79 -9.09
CA ALA A 287 7.14 -0.66 -10.34
C ALA A 287 7.89 -1.24 -11.53
N LEU A 288 9.17 -0.89 -11.69
CA LEU A 288 10.03 -1.44 -12.74
C LEU A 288 10.14 -2.95 -12.64
N ALA A 289 10.41 -3.48 -11.44
CA ALA A 289 10.53 -4.92 -11.23
C ALA A 289 9.20 -5.67 -11.50
N ALA A 290 8.05 -5.04 -11.21
CA ALA A 290 6.73 -5.60 -11.49
C ALA A 290 6.46 -5.67 -13.01
N ALA A 291 6.74 -4.58 -13.74
CA ALA A 291 6.62 -4.53 -15.19
C ALA A 291 7.52 -5.55 -15.89
N MET A 292 8.79 -5.64 -15.49
CA MET A 292 9.73 -6.65 -15.99
C MET A 292 9.29 -8.09 -15.65
N GLY A 293 8.53 -8.25 -14.57
CA GLY A 293 7.90 -9.52 -14.17
C GLY A 293 6.60 -9.83 -14.91
N GLY A 294 6.20 -9.01 -15.88
CA GLY A 294 4.98 -9.20 -16.68
C GLY A 294 3.69 -8.72 -16.00
N ILE A 295 3.78 -7.95 -14.91
CA ILE A 295 2.63 -7.31 -14.28
C ILE A 295 2.43 -5.95 -14.93
N PRO A 296 1.29 -5.69 -15.60
CA PRO A 296 1.00 -4.36 -16.13
C PRO A 296 1.03 -3.34 -14.99
N THR A 297 1.89 -2.33 -15.12
CA THR A 297 2.21 -1.41 -14.03
C THR A 297 2.08 0.03 -14.48
N THR A 298 1.41 0.84 -13.67
CA THR A 298 1.23 2.27 -13.90
C THR A 298 1.80 3.04 -12.71
N VAL A 299 2.70 3.98 -12.96
CA VAL A 299 3.28 4.89 -11.97
C VAL A 299 2.62 6.26 -12.11
N ILE A 300 2.13 6.81 -11.00
CA ILE A 300 1.48 8.12 -10.96
C ILE A 300 2.20 8.99 -9.94
N PHE A 301 2.90 10.02 -10.42
CA PHE A 301 3.48 11.05 -9.57
C PHE A 301 2.37 12.01 -9.13
N ILE A 302 2.11 12.10 -7.83
CA ILE A 302 1.02 12.86 -7.22
C ILE A 302 1.47 13.47 -5.89
N GLU A 303 0.72 14.40 -5.33
CA GLU A 303 1.09 15.04 -4.05
C GLU A 303 2.52 15.58 -4.14
N ASP A 304 3.38 15.39 -3.13
CA ASP A 304 4.76 15.85 -3.18
C ASP A 304 5.66 15.00 -4.09
N GLY A 305 5.18 13.85 -4.57
CA GLY A 305 5.88 13.04 -5.54
C GLY A 305 6.05 13.72 -6.90
N VAL A 306 5.27 14.75 -7.21
CA VAL A 306 5.47 15.54 -8.45
C VAL A 306 6.83 16.25 -8.49
N TYR A 307 7.45 16.50 -7.33
CA TYR A 307 8.80 17.05 -7.27
C TYR A 307 9.86 16.11 -7.87
N ALA A 308 9.56 14.82 -8.06
CA ALA A 308 10.45 13.89 -8.77
C ALA A 308 10.67 14.28 -10.25
N LEU A 309 9.73 15.03 -10.84
CA LEU A 309 9.72 15.39 -12.26
C LEU A 309 9.90 16.90 -12.52
N HIS A 310 10.23 17.67 -11.49
CA HIS A 310 10.41 19.12 -11.57
C HIS A 310 11.89 19.52 -11.48
N GLY A 311 12.27 20.62 -12.15
CA GLY A 311 13.63 21.16 -12.10
C GLY A 311 14.71 20.23 -12.70
N THR A 312 15.97 20.56 -12.48
CA THR A 312 17.09 19.71 -12.89
C THR A 312 17.72 19.12 -11.65
N HIS A 313 17.62 17.80 -11.48
CA HIS A 313 18.22 17.13 -10.35
C HIS A 313 19.69 16.81 -10.62
N GLU A 314 20.57 17.33 -9.78
CA GLU A 314 22.01 17.05 -9.81
C GLU A 314 22.39 16.32 -8.52
N VAL A 315 22.86 15.08 -8.64
CA VAL A 315 23.39 14.33 -7.49
C VAL A 315 24.86 14.74 -7.30
N PRO A 316 25.25 15.22 -6.11
CA PRO A 316 26.65 15.55 -5.82
C PRO A 316 27.57 14.35 -6.07
N ALA A 317 28.78 14.59 -6.59
CA ALA A 317 29.70 13.51 -7.01
C ALA A 317 30.10 12.53 -5.90
N ASN A 318 30.00 12.94 -4.63
CA ASN A 318 30.33 12.10 -3.47
C ASN A 318 29.12 11.36 -2.90
N ASP A 319 27.90 11.66 -3.37
CA ASP A 319 26.67 11.04 -2.89
C ASP A 319 26.41 9.75 -3.65
N LYS A 320 26.11 8.69 -2.90
CA LYS A 320 25.78 7.36 -3.47
C LYS A 320 24.28 7.20 -3.67
N VAL A 321 23.65 8.20 -4.29
CA VAL A 321 22.21 8.21 -4.55
C VAL A 321 21.97 8.19 -6.06
N PHE A 322 20.96 7.46 -6.51
CA PHE A 322 20.57 7.48 -7.93
C PHE A 322 19.80 8.75 -8.25
N ASN A 323 20.07 9.33 -9.42
CA ASN A 323 19.24 10.40 -9.93
C ASN A 323 17.86 9.85 -10.34
N VAL A 324 16.81 10.25 -9.63
CA VAL A 324 15.43 9.81 -9.90
C VAL A 324 15.00 10.17 -11.33
N GLN A 325 15.41 11.34 -11.84
CA GLN A 325 15.07 11.76 -13.20
C GLN A 325 15.71 10.86 -14.25
N GLU A 326 16.99 10.49 -14.07
CA GLU A 326 17.65 9.54 -14.96
C GLU A 326 16.98 8.17 -14.92
N MET A 327 16.61 7.68 -13.73
CA MET A 327 15.90 6.40 -13.57
C MET A 327 14.56 6.39 -14.34
N VAL A 328 13.79 7.48 -14.26
CA VAL A 328 12.53 7.60 -15.01
C VAL A 328 12.82 7.63 -16.51
N ALA A 329 13.77 8.47 -16.96
CA ALA A 329 14.09 8.62 -18.38
C ALA A 329 14.47 7.29 -19.05
N VAL A 330 15.33 6.48 -18.40
CA VAL A 330 15.83 5.20 -18.95
C VAL A 330 14.84 4.04 -18.84
N THR A 331 13.66 4.26 -18.25
CA THR A 331 12.63 3.21 -18.09
C THR A 331 11.33 3.53 -18.81
N THR A 332 11.27 4.64 -19.55
CA THR A 332 10.07 5.06 -20.31
C THR A 332 9.70 4.11 -21.45
N ASP A 333 10.63 3.28 -21.92
CA ASP A 333 10.47 2.31 -23.00
C ASP A 333 10.25 0.87 -22.51
N VAL A 334 10.18 0.65 -21.19
CA VAL A 334 9.96 -0.67 -20.62
C VAL A 334 8.54 -1.15 -20.93
N PRO A 335 8.37 -2.30 -21.60
CA PRO A 335 7.04 -2.82 -21.92
C PRO A 335 6.20 -3.07 -20.67
N GLY A 336 4.97 -2.57 -20.67
CA GLY A 336 4.02 -2.75 -19.56
C GLY A 336 4.25 -1.80 -18.37
N LEU A 337 5.15 -0.82 -18.50
CA LEU A 337 5.33 0.26 -17.53
C LEU A 337 4.84 1.59 -18.13
N GLU A 338 3.89 2.24 -17.47
CA GLU A 338 3.36 3.55 -17.88
C GLU A 338 3.63 4.59 -16.80
N TYR A 339 3.99 5.81 -17.21
CA TYR A 339 4.21 6.94 -16.32
C TYR A 339 3.17 8.03 -16.54
N PHE A 340 2.66 8.61 -15.45
CA PHE A 340 1.75 9.74 -15.46
C PHE A 340 2.09 10.74 -14.34
N VAL A 341 1.70 12.00 -14.53
CA VAL A 341 1.79 13.03 -13.49
C VAL A 341 0.43 13.62 -13.19
N HIS A 342 0.13 13.85 -11.92
CA HIS A 342 -1.10 14.50 -11.49
C HIS A 342 -1.02 16.01 -11.69
N GLY A 343 -1.79 16.50 -12.67
CA GLY A 343 -1.78 17.91 -13.04
C GLY A 343 -2.19 18.88 -11.94
N PRO A 344 -3.27 18.63 -11.18
CA PRO A 344 -3.64 19.47 -10.05
C PRO A 344 -2.55 19.55 -8.96
N SER A 345 -1.79 18.49 -8.71
CA SER A 345 -0.68 18.54 -7.74
C SER A 345 0.47 19.45 -8.19
N LEU A 346 0.72 19.55 -9.51
CA LEU A 346 1.64 20.53 -10.08
C LEU A 346 1.09 21.97 -9.93
N ASP A 347 -0.20 22.16 -10.24
CA ASP A 347 -0.88 23.47 -10.15
C ASP A 347 -0.87 24.01 -8.71
N ASP A 348 -1.22 23.18 -7.73
CA ASP A 348 -1.25 23.54 -6.30
C ASP A 348 0.13 24.00 -5.78
N ARG A 349 1.21 23.51 -6.40
CA ARG A 349 2.60 23.86 -6.07
C ARG A 349 3.17 24.99 -6.94
N GLY A 350 2.45 25.42 -7.98
CA GLY A 350 2.92 26.44 -8.92
C GLY A 350 4.15 26.03 -9.74
N ILE A 351 4.28 24.74 -10.04
CA ILE A 351 5.42 24.18 -10.78
C ILE A 351 4.99 23.50 -12.07
N ASP A 352 5.95 23.23 -12.96
CA ASP A 352 5.74 22.47 -14.20
C ASP A 352 6.80 21.37 -14.34
N LEU A 353 6.57 20.44 -15.27
CA LEU A 353 7.50 19.37 -15.61
C LEU A 353 8.81 19.93 -16.16
N SER A 354 9.91 19.25 -15.87
CA SER A 354 11.20 19.54 -16.50
C SER A 354 11.13 19.27 -18.01
N PRO A 355 11.90 20.00 -18.84
CA PRO A 355 11.87 19.83 -20.30
C PRO A 355 12.07 18.39 -20.80
N GLY A 356 12.81 17.56 -20.05
CA GLY A 356 13.04 16.15 -20.36
C GLY A 356 11.83 15.22 -20.14
N PHE A 357 10.77 15.69 -19.48
CA PHE A 357 9.60 14.88 -19.11
C PHE A 357 8.29 15.34 -19.73
N VAL A 358 8.32 16.23 -20.74
CA VAL A 358 7.12 16.71 -21.43
C VAL A 358 6.29 15.61 -22.09
N THR A 359 6.88 14.43 -22.29
CA THR A 359 6.22 13.23 -22.82
C THR A 359 5.41 12.45 -21.77
N ILE A 360 5.65 12.67 -20.47
CA ILE A 360 4.87 12.06 -19.39
C ILE A 360 3.49 12.73 -19.37
N PRO A 361 2.39 12.00 -19.64
CA PRO A 361 1.09 12.63 -19.75
C PRO A 361 0.60 13.18 -18.41
N ARG A 362 0.09 14.41 -18.46
CA ARG A 362 -0.50 15.12 -17.33
C ARG A 362 -1.97 14.73 -17.19
N LEU A 363 -2.33 14.10 -16.08
CA LEU A 363 -3.70 13.70 -15.77
C LEU A 363 -4.45 14.80 -15.05
N ARG A 364 -5.69 15.08 -15.48
CA ARG A 364 -6.69 15.72 -14.63
C ARG A 364 -7.41 14.66 -13.79
N ASN A 365 -8.18 15.07 -12.80
CA ASN A 365 -8.93 14.14 -11.95
C ASN A 365 -9.88 13.22 -12.74
N GLU A 366 -10.43 13.68 -13.86
CA GLU A 366 -11.27 12.86 -14.73
C GLU A 366 -10.46 11.74 -15.41
N ASP A 367 -9.23 12.06 -15.85
CA ASP A 367 -8.32 11.07 -16.43
C ASP A 367 -7.82 10.09 -15.37
N LEU A 368 -7.49 10.59 -14.18
CA LEU A 368 -7.05 9.77 -13.06
C LEU A 368 -8.15 8.77 -12.65
N ALA A 369 -9.42 9.19 -12.64
CA ALA A 369 -10.54 8.29 -12.40
C ALA A 369 -10.58 7.15 -13.45
N ARG A 370 -10.37 7.47 -14.73
CA ARG A 370 -10.32 6.45 -15.79
C ARG A 370 -9.17 5.48 -15.61
N VAL A 371 -8.00 5.94 -15.18
CA VAL A 371 -6.85 5.06 -14.89
C VAL A 371 -7.16 4.13 -13.71
N LEU A 372 -7.69 4.68 -12.61
CA LEU A 372 -8.02 3.91 -11.40
C LEU A 372 -9.08 2.83 -11.65
N TRP A 373 -10.10 3.17 -12.46
CA TRP A 373 -11.23 2.30 -12.75
C TRP A 373 -11.09 1.56 -14.08
N LYS A 374 -9.92 1.63 -14.74
CA LYS A 374 -9.62 0.85 -15.95
C LYS A 374 -9.85 -0.64 -15.74
N ALA A 375 -9.54 -1.12 -14.54
CA ALA A 375 -9.84 -2.47 -14.05
C ALA A 375 -11.29 -2.92 -14.25
N GLU A 376 -12.26 -2.01 -14.09
CA GLU A 376 -13.68 -2.31 -14.29
C GLU A 376 -13.98 -2.67 -15.75
N ASN A 377 -13.39 -1.92 -16.68
CA ASN A 377 -13.59 -2.13 -18.11
C ASN A 377 -12.82 -3.36 -18.63
N ASP A 378 -11.63 -3.61 -18.08
CA ASP A 378 -10.75 -4.70 -18.50
C ASP A 378 -11.10 -6.04 -17.84
N GLY A 379 -12.03 -6.06 -16.87
CA GLY A 379 -12.41 -7.26 -16.13
C GLY A 379 -11.29 -7.86 -15.29
N ALA A 380 -10.21 -7.11 -15.03
CA ALA A 380 -9.09 -7.49 -14.17
C ALA A 380 -9.15 -6.71 -12.86
N ALA A 381 -8.85 -7.36 -11.73
CA ALA A 381 -8.68 -6.61 -10.47
C ALA A 381 -7.44 -5.70 -10.55
N SER A 382 -7.40 -4.62 -9.78
CA SER A 382 -6.23 -3.74 -9.68
C SER A 382 -5.81 -3.54 -8.23
N ARG A 383 -4.51 -3.34 -8.02
CA ARG A 383 -3.91 -3.04 -6.73
C ARG A 383 -3.28 -1.67 -6.77
N LEU A 384 -3.58 -0.85 -5.78
CA LEU A 384 -3.09 0.51 -5.63
C LEU A 384 -2.18 0.53 -4.40
N ILE A 385 -0.96 1.00 -4.55
CA ILE A 385 0.01 1.12 -3.46
C ILE A 385 0.59 2.53 -3.47
N PHE A 386 0.63 3.16 -2.30
CA PHE A 386 1.19 4.49 -2.13
C PHE A 386 2.61 4.38 -1.61
N PHE A 387 3.51 5.10 -2.27
CA PHE A 387 4.92 5.21 -1.93
C PHE A 387 5.28 6.64 -1.61
#